data_AF-A0A4S2TWY9-F1
#
_entry.id   AF-A0A4S2TWY9-F1
#
_cell.length_a   1.000
_cell.length_b   1.000
_cell.length_c   1.000
_cell.angle_alpha   90.00
_cell.angle_beta   90.00
_cell.angle_gamma   90.00
#
_symmetry.space_group_name_H-M   'P 1'
#
loop_
_entity.id
_entity.type
_entity.pdbx_description
1 polymer ?
#
loop_
_entity_poly.entity_id
_entity_poly.type
_entity_poly.pdbx_seq_one_letter_code
_entity_poly.pdbx_strand_id
1 'polypeptide(L)'
;MSHVANVMISVESGDRPAVEELSQWLQTSALRRGFGPGAVGWVGSLNETTGSDTGWGGGKYPECDVYAGALNHADLAGLVAHVERSVWKHPEFVQLFVMDQEQAYFRVWMFHGAKLRQIAPEGREDEVSLSE
;
A
#
# COMPACT_ATOMS: atom_id res chain seq x y z
N MET A 1 22.10 0.30 4.49
CA MET A 1 21.04 0.50 5.50
C MET A 1 19.74 0.06 4.85
N SER A 2 18.93 -0.78 5.50
CA SER A 2 17.62 -1.21 4.96
C SER A 2 16.66 -0.02 5.01
N HIS A 3 15.74 0.08 4.05
CA HIS A 3 14.72 1.12 4.04
C HIS A 3 13.33 0.47 3.98
N VAL A 4 12.59 0.52 5.08
CA VAL A 4 11.34 -0.23 5.26
C VAL A 4 10.12 0.66 5.13
N ALA A 5 9.15 0.27 4.32
CA ALA A 5 7.84 0.90 4.24
C ALA A 5 6.74 -0.10 4.61
N ASN A 6 5.77 0.33 5.41
CA ASN A 6 4.60 -0.49 5.73
C ASN A 6 3.47 -0.14 4.76
N VAL A 7 2.85 -1.16 4.18
CA VAL A 7 1.75 -1.02 3.22
C VAL A 7 0.58 -1.86 3.66
N MET A 8 -0.61 -1.28 3.55
CA MET A 8 -1.88 -1.99 3.69
C MET A 8 -2.82 -1.54 2.58
N ILE A 9 -3.63 -2.44 2.04
CA ILE A 9 -4.64 -2.12 1.04
C ILE A 9 -5.95 -2.81 1.42
N SER A 10 -7.02 -2.02 1.53
CA SER A 10 -8.38 -2.50 1.72
C SER A 10 -9.09 -2.49 0.37
N VAL A 11 -9.79 -3.57 0.05
CA VAL A 11 -10.55 -3.73 -1.20
C VAL A 11 -11.86 -4.46 -0.97
N GLU A 12 -12.74 -4.41 -1.97
CA GLU A 12 -13.91 -5.28 -2.06
C GLU A 12 -13.48 -6.69 -2.54
N SER A 13 -14.23 -7.72 -2.19
CA SER A 13 -13.91 -9.13 -2.50
C SER A 13 -13.69 -9.42 -3.99
N GLY A 14 -14.38 -8.71 -4.88
CA GLY A 14 -14.24 -8.81 -6.33
C GLY A 14 -12.92 -8.27 -6.87
N ASP A 15 -12.16 -7.52 -6.08
CA ASP A 15 -10.86 -6.94 -6.43
C ASP A 15 -9.66 -7.74 -5.91
N ARG A 16 -9.91 -8.85 -5.20
CA ARG A 16 -8.87 -9.77 -4.72
C ARG A 16 -7.83 -10.16 -5.80
N PRO A 17 -8.21 -10.54 -7.04
CA PRO A 17 -7.24 -10.88 -8.07
C PRO A 17 -6.26 -9.74 -8.41
N ALA A 18 -6.71 -8.48 -8.37
CA ALA A 18 -5.87 -7.32 -8.63
C ALA A 18 -4.85 -7.09 -7.51
N VAL A 19 -5.22 -7.38 -6.25
CA VAL A 19 -4.27 -7.31 -5.12
C VAL A 19 -3.26 -8.45 -5.15
N GLU A 20 -3.68 -9.64 -5.57
CA GLU A 20 -2.77 -10.78 -5.79
C GLU A 20 -1.75 -10.48 -6.91
N GLU A 21 -2.19 -9.87 -8.02
CA GLU A 21 -1.30 -9.39 -9.09
C GLU A 21 -0.33 -8.32 -8.58
N LEU A 22 -0.81 -7.36 -7.79
CA LEU A 22 0.03 -6.36 -7.13
C LEU A 22 1.10 -7.03 -6.23
N SER A 23 0.69 -8.02 -5.43
CA SER A 23 1.60 -8.78 -4.56
C SER A 23 2.65 -9.56 -5.37
N GLN A 24 2.28 -10.12 -6.53
CA GLN A 24 3.22 -10.75 -7.44
C GLN A 24 4.19 -9.72 -8.04
N TRP A 25 3.69 -8.56 -8.48
CA TRP A 25 4.53 -7.48 -9.00
C TRP A 25 5.57 -7.00 -7.97
N LEU A 26 5.19 -6.88 -6.69
CA LEU A 26 6.11 -6.56 -5.59
C LEU A 26 7.24 -7.58 -5.43
N GLN A 27 7.00 -8.84 -5.78
CA GLN A 27 7.99 -9.91 -5.68
C GLN A 27 8.94 -9.96 -6.87
N THR A 28 8.54 -9.45 -8.05
CA THR A 28 9.30 -9.69 -9.30
C THR A 28 9.76 -8.43 -10.02
N SER A 29 8.97 -7.35 -9.96
CA SER A 29 9.06 -6.27 -10.95
C SER A 29 8.86 -4.87 -10.37
N ALA A 30 8.75 -4.75 -9.05
CA ALA A 30 8.65 -3.46 -8.38
C ALA A 30 9.94 -2.66 -8.49
N LEU A 31 9.80 -1.34 -8.66
CA LEU A 31 10.92 -0.41 -8.67
C LEU A 31 11.57 -0.35 -7.28
N ARG A 32 12.91 -0.29 -7.28
CA ARG A 32 13.73 -0.33 -6.07
C ARG A 32 14.38 1.03 -5.80
N ARG A 33 14.02 1.62 -4.66
CA ARG A 33 14.63 2.85 -4.14
C ARG A 33 16.09 2.61 -3.75
N GLY A 34 16.99 3.43 -4.28
CA GLY A 34 18.42 3.41 -3.92
C GLY A 34 19.30 2.44 -4.70
N PHE A 35 18.79 1.78 -5.75
CA PHE A 35 19.54 0.82 -6.58
C PHE A 35 19.89 1.35 -7.99
N GLY A 36 19.71 2.66 -8.21
CA GLY A 36 19.90 3.31 -9.50
C GLY A 36 18.61 3.41 -10.35
N PRO A 37 18.62 4.24 -11.42
CA PRO A 37 17.42 4.47 -12.22
C PRO A 37 16.89 3.18 -12.87
N GLY A 38 15.59 2.92 -12.72
CA GLY A 38 14.92 1.78 -13.36
C GLY A 38 15.24 0.41 -12.76
N ALA A 39 15.97 0.34 -11.64
CA ALA A 39 16.22 -0.93 -10.96
C ALA A 39 14.90 -1.54 -10.47
N VAL A 40 14.65 -2.80 -10.84
CA VAL A 40 13.47 -3.57 -10.42
C VAL A 40 13.85 -4.84 -9.67
N GLY A 41 12.93 -5.39 -8.90
CA GLY A 41 13.07 -6.71 -8.29
C GLY A 41 12.18 -6.88 -7.07
N TRP A 42 12.48 -7.91 -6.27
CA TRP A 42 11.77 -8.19 -5.04
C TRP A 42 11.90 -7.05 -4.04
N VAL A 43 10.77 -6.54 -3.55
CA VAL A 43 10.67 -5.57 -2.45
C VAL A 43 9.79 -6.08 -1.31
N GLY A 44 9.16 -7.24 -1.44
CA GLY A 44 8.24 -7.79 -0.44
C GLY A 44 7.01 -8.43 -1.10
N SER A 45 5.98 -8.67 -0.30
CA SER A 45 4.67 -9.14 -0.75
C SER A 45 3.57 -8.60 0.16
N LEU A 46 2.33 -8.69 -0.30
CA LEU A 46 1.14 -8.46 0.51
C LEU A 46 0.46 -9.80 0.79
N ASN A 47 0.01 -10.01 2.04
CA ASN A 47 -0.78 -11.17 2.43
C ASN A 47 -2.14 -10.72 2.98
N GLU A 48 -3.17 -11.51 2.73
CA GLU A 48 -4.51 -11.26 3.28
C GLU A 48 -4.46 -11.34 4.81
N THR A 49 -4.93 -10.30 5.46
CA THR A 49 -4.99 -10.19 6.93
C THR A 49 -6.39 -10.42 7.45
N THR A 50 -7.39 -10.62 6.59
CA THR A 50 -8.82 -10.79 6.92
C THR A 50 -9.33 -12.19 6.57
N GLY A 51 -8.46 -13.08 6.07
CA GLY A 51 -8.78 -14.46 5.71
C GLY A 51 -9.12 -15.34 6.91
N SER A 52 -9.35 -16.64 6.69
CA SER A 52 -9.81 -17.56 7.74
C SER A 52 -8.84 -17.77 8.91
N ASP A 53 -7.55 -17.53 8.69
CA ASP A 53 -6.47 -17.61 9.68
C ASP A 53 -6.14 -16.23 10.31
N THR A 54 -7.01 -15.25 10.12
CA THR A 54 -6.82 -13.89 10.62
C THR A 54 -6.75 -13.80 12.15
N GLY A 55 -5.90 -12.90 12.64
CA GLY A 55 -5.90 -12.40 14.01
C GLY A 55 -6.88 -11.24 14.26
N TRP A 56 -7.84 -11.01 13.36
CA TRP A 56 -8.79 -9.91 13.46
C TRP A 56 -9.62 -10.04 14.73
N GLY A 57 -9.62 -8.99 15.55
CA GLY A 57 -10.36 -9.00 16.81
C GLY A 57 -11.88 -9.01 16.59
N GLY A 58 -12.60 -9.70 17.47
CA GLY A 58 -14.06 -9.73 17.50
C GLY A 58 -14.67 -11.13 17.34
N GLY A 59 -15.99 -11.18 17.28
CA GLY A 59 -16.76 -12.44 17.12
C GLY A 59 -17.30 -12.68 15.70
N LYS A 60 -16.88 -11.86 14.73
CA LYS A 60 -17.34 -11.90 13.33
C LYS A 60 -16.18 -11.66 12.38
N TYR A 61 -16.35 -12.07 11.13
CA TYR A 61 -15.42 -11.76 10.06
C TYR A 61 -15.54 -10.30 9.60
N PRO A 62 -14.44 -9.66 9.19
CA PRO A 62 -14.45 -8.37 8.50
C PRO A 62 -15.34 -8.41 7.25
N GLU A 63 -16.01 -7.30 6.96
CA GLU A 63 -16.80 -7.12 5.71
C GLU A 63 -15.97 -6.46 4.60
N CYS A 64 -14.64 -6.45 4.73
CA CYS A 64 -13.70 -6.00 3.73
C CYS A 64 -12.47 -6.93 3.70
N ASP A 65 -11.83 -7.00 2.54
CA ASP A 65 -10.57 -7.71 2.39
C ASP A 65 -9.42 -6.72 2.60
N VAL A 66 -8.52 -7.03 3.54
CA VAL A 66 -7.36 -6.19 3.83
C VAL A 66 -6.10 -7.00 3.64
N TYR A 67 -5.18 -6.50 2.82
CA TYR A 67 -3.87 -7.09 2.60
C TYR A 67 -2.79 -6.17 3.16
N ALA A 68 -1.76 -6.73 3.79
CA ALA A 68 -0.68 -5.94 4.38
C ALA A 68 0.70 -6.57 4.17
N GLY A 69 1.74 -5.74 4.21
CA GLY A 69 3.13 -6.15 4.11
C GLY A 69 4.11 -5.05 4.51
N ALA A 70 5.30 -5.47 4.94
CA ALA A 70 6.46 -4.60 5.13
C ALA A 70 7.38 -4.76 3.91
N LEU A 71 7.58 -3.68 3.16
CA LEU A 71 8.35 -3.65 1.93
C LEU A 71 9.75 -3.10 2.18
N ASN A 72 10.77 -3.70 1.58
CA ASN A 72 12.14 -3.25 1.66
C ASN A 72 12.60 -2.59 0.36
N HIS A 73 13.11 -1.36 0.47
CA HIS A 73 13.57 -0.54 -0.65
C HIS A 73 12.53 -0.35 -1.76
N ALA A 74 11.23 -0.38 -1.44
CA ALA A 74 10.18 -0.12 -2.42
C ALA A 74 10.18 1.36 -2.85
N ASP A 75 10.07 1.60 -4.14
CA ASP A 75 9.72 2.93 -4.66
C ASP A 75 8.23 3.21 -4.44
N LEU A 76 7.91 4.04 -3.45
CA LEU A 76 6.52 4.28 -3.04
C LEU A 76 5.70 5.05 -4.07
N ALA A 77 6.32 5.93 -4.85
CA ALA A 77 5.64 6.61 -5.95
C ALA A 77 5.29 5.61 -7.07
N GLY A 78 6.21 4.70 -7.38
CA GLY A 78 6.01 3.58 -8.31
C GLY A 78 4.93 2.62 -7.85
N LEU A 79 4.86 2.32 -6.55
CA LEU A 79 3.77 1.54 -5.95
C LEU A 79 2.41 2.22 -6.15
N VAL A 80 2.29 3.50 -5.74
CA VAL A 80 1.05 4.28 -5.91
C VAL A 80 0.64 4.34 -7.39
N ALA A 81 1.59 4.58 -8.28
CA ALA A 81 1.34 4.64 -9.71
C ALA A 81 0.98 3.27 -10.31
N HIS A 82 1.49 2.17 -9.76
CA HIS A 82 1.07 0.82 -10.14
C HIS A 82 -0.39 0.59 -9.74
N VAL A 83 -0.74 0.87 -8.48
CA VAL A 83 -2.13 0.76 -7.98
C VAL A 83 -3.09 1.62 -8.79
N GLU A 84 -2.73 2.86 -9.16
CA GLU A 84 -3.58 3.71 -10.01
C GLU A 84 -3.87 3.08 -11.39
N ARG A 85 -2.92 2.33 -11.97
CA ARG A 85 -3.04 1.73 -13.31
C ARG A 85 -3.66 0.34 -13.32
N SER A 86 -3.75 -0.32 -12.16
CA SER A 86 -4.36 -1.63 -12.04
C SER A 86 -5.84 -1.58 -12.45
N VAL A 87 -6.34 -2.68 -13.02
CA VAL A 87 -7.74 -2.78 -13.44
C VAL A 87 -8.56 -3.24 -12.24
N TRP A 88 -9.13 -2.27 -11.53
CA TRP A 88 -10.06 -2.51 -10.42
C TRP A 88 -11.50 -2.66 -10.94
N LYS A 89 -12.22 -3.64 -10.40
CA LYS A 89 -13.65 -3.82 -10.56
C LYS A 89 -14.44 -2.79 -9.75
N HIS A 90 -14.00 -2.49 -8.53
CA HIS A 90 -14.61 -1.51 -7.62
C HIS A 90 -13.58 -0.47 -7.15
N PRO A 91 -13.06 0.39 -8.05
CA PRO A 91 -12.02 1.36 -7.72
C PRO A 91 -12.43 2.31 -6.57
N GLU A 92 -13.72 2.61 -6.41
CA GLU A 92 -14.25 3.46 -5.35
C GLU A 92 -14.05 2.90 -3.93
N PHE A 93 -13.84 1.58 -3.79
CA PHE A 93 -13.60 0.93 -2.50
C PHE A 93 -12.13 0.69 -2.20
N VAL A 94 -11.23 0.96 -3.15
CA VAL A 94 -9.79 0.78 -2.95
C VAL A 94 -9.25 1.87 -2.00
N GLN A 95 -8.68 1.43 -0.89
CA GLN A 95 -7.99 2.28 0.07
C GLN A 95 -6.57 1.76 0.28
N LEU A 96 -5.59 2.52 -0.18
CA LEU A 96 -4.17 2.20 -0.03
C LEU A 96 -3.57 3.04 1.10
N PHE A 97 -2.98 2.37 2.08
CA PHE A 97 -2.29 2.95 3.21
C PHE A 97 -0.78 2.73 3.04
N VAL A 98 -0.01 3.82 2.99
CA VAL A 98 1.45 3.77 2.84
C VAL A 98 2.11 4.54 3.97
N MET A 99 3.05 3.91 4.67
CA MET A 99 3.86 4.55 5.69
C MET A 99 5.34 4.31 5.38
N ASP A 100 6.04 5.37 5.00
CA ASP A 100 7.49 5.36 4.82
C ASP A 100 8.21 5.25 6.18
N GLN A 101 9.48 4.83 6.18
CA GLN A 101 10.26 4.56 7.40
C GLN A 101 10.33 5.75 8.35
N GLU A 102 10.39 6.95 7.80
CA GLU A 102 10.51 8.23 8.53
C GLU A 102 9.15 8.84 8.89
N GLN A 103 8.04 8.20 8.49
CA GLN A 103 6.69 8.70 8.74
C GLN A 103 6.12 8.09 10.02
N ALA A 104 5.53 8.94 10.86
CA ALA A 104 4.87 8.50 12.10
C ALA A 104 3.47 7.90 11.89
N TYR A 105 2.90 8.01 10.69
CA TYR A 105 1.54 7.55 10.38
C TYR A 105 1.36 7.26 8.89
N PHE A 106 0.40 6.38 8.57
CA PHE A 106 0.01 6.06 7.20
C PHE A 106 -0.57 7.27 6.48
N ARG A 107 -0.12 7.49 5.25
CA ARG A 107 -0.83 8.28 4.25
C ARG A 107 -1.84 7.38 3.55
N VAL A 108 -3.07 7.87 3.42
CA VAL A 108 -4.16 7.14 2.78
C VAL A 108 -4.30 7.63 1.34
N TRP A 109 -4.53 6.72 0.41
CA TRP A 109 -4.71 6.99 -1.01
C TRP A 109 -6.01 6.31 -1.47
N MET A 110 -6.89 7.08 -2.10
CA MET A 110 -8.17 6.58 -2.62
C MET A 110 -8.43 7.15 -4.01
N PHE A 111 -9.27 6.47 -4.80
CA PHE A 111 -9.66 6.98 -6.11
C PHE A 111 -10.59 8.19 -5.98
N HIS A 112 -10.26 9.24 -6.73
CA HIS A 112 -11.12 10.39 -6.99
C HIS A 112 -11.31 10.51 -8.50
N GLY A 113 -12.38 9.89 -9.01
CA GLY A 113 -12.51 9.62 -10.44
C GLY A 113 -11.50 8.56 -10.88
N ALA A 114 -10.78 8.80 -11.97
CA ALA A 114 -9.79 7.87 -12.52
C ALA A 114 -8.38 7.99 -11.90
N LYS A 115 -8.21 8.79 -10.84
CA LYS A 115 -6.91 9.12 -10.26
C LYS A 115 -6.86 8.77 -8.79
N LEU A 116 -5.75 8.18 -8.35
CA LEU A 116 -5.50 7.93 -6.95
C LEU A 116 -4.96 9.21 -6.31
N ARG A 117 -5.62 9.67 -5.25
CA ARG A 117 -5.23 10.90 -4.53
C ARG A 117 -4.95 10.57 -3.08
N GLN A 118 -3.91 11.21 -2.54
CA GLN A 118 -3.63 11.16 -1.12
C GLN A 118 -4.72 11.93 -0.38
N ILE A 119 -5.27 11.32 0.66
CA ILE A 119 -6.16 11.93 1.64
C ILE A 119 -5.34 12.12 2.91
N ALA A 120 -5.10 13.38 3.28
CA ALA A 120 -4.45 13.76 4.53
C ALA A 120 -5.46 14.48 5.43
N PRO A 121 -5.39 14.29 6.76
CA PRO A 121 -6.10 15.16 7.69
C PRO A 121 -5.65 16.62 7.50
N GLU A 122 -6.58 17.57 7.58
CA GLU A 122 -6.26 19.00 7.48
C GLU A 122 -5.22 19.42 8.54
N GLY A 123 -4.21 20.20 8.13
CA GLY A 123 -3.27 20.89 9.05
C GLY A 123 -2.05 20.10 9.54
N ARG A 124 -1.75 18.91 9.01
CA ARG A 124 -0.61 18.06 9.45
C ARG A 124 0.55 17.93 8.46
N GLU A 125 0.62 18.79 7.44
CA GLU A 125 1.67 18.72 6.42
C GLU A 125 3.04 19.25 6.93
N ASP A 126 3.08 20.04 8.02
CA ASP A 126 4.29 20.78 8.44
C ASP A 126 4.95 20.32 9.77
N GLU A 127 4.40 19.36 10.52
CA GLU A 127 5.02 18.88 11.78
C GLU A 127 6.00 17.71 11.55
N VAL A 128 7.03 17.94 10.72
CA VAL A 128 8.33 17.25 10.85
C VAL A 128 9.45 18.28 10.69
N SER A 129 9.33 19.43 11.36
CA SER A 129 10.53 20.17 11.76
C SER A 129 11.05 19.50 13.03
N LEU A 130 11.97 18.56 12.87
CA LEU A 130 12.85 18.15 13.96
C LEU A 130 13.55 19.42 14.44
N SER A 131 13.13 19.90 15.61
CA SER A 131 13.92 20.83 16.39
C SER A 131 15.14 20.06 16.91
N GLU A 132 16.29 20.70 16.69
CA GLU A 132 17.70 20.41 17.03
C GLU A 132 18.01 19.33 18.07
#